data_AF-A0A815RL13-F1
#
_entry.id   AF-A0A815RL13-F1
#
_cell.length_a   1.000
_cell.length_b   1.000
_cell.length_c   1.000
_cell.angle_alpha   90.00
_cell.angle_beta   90.00
_cell.angle_gamma   90.00
#
_symmetry.space_group_name_H-M   'P 1'
#
loop_
_entity.id
_entity.type
_entity.pdbx_description
1 polymer ?
#
loop_
_entity_poly.entity_id
_entity_poly.type
_entity_poly.pdbx_seq_one_letter_code
_entity_poly.pdbx_strand_id
1 'polypeptide(L)' 'MDKEYFRCYIKVYTALHIVPIVIHNELHTGFDDEAPPLRTVQRWSKWFRESGGEVED' A
#
# COMPACT_ATOMS: atom_id res chain seq x y z
N MET A 1 0.90 -3.67 14.72
CA MET A 1 1.53 -4.20 13.48
C MET A 1 2.69 -3.31 13.03
N ASP A 2 3.74 -3.84 12.39
CA ASP A 2 4.87 -3.02 11.90
C ASP A 2 4.45 -2.17 10.68
N LYS A 3 4.84 -0.90 10.66
CA LYS A 3 4.59 0.01 9.52
C LYS A 3 5.25 -0.51 8.24
N GLU A 4 6.31 -1.31 8.36
CA GLU A 4 6.98 -1.93 7.24
C GLU A 4 6.10 -2.97 6.51
N TYR A 5 5.30 -3.75 7.25
CA TYR A 5 4.38 -4.72 6.66
C TYR A 5 3.37 -4.05 5.73
N PHE A 6 2.68 -3.02 6.21
CA PHE A 6 1.71 -2.27 5.40
C PHE A 6 2.36 -1.61 4.18
N ARG A 7 3.59 -1.10 4.35
CA ARG A 7 4.33 -0.46 3.26
C ARG A 7 4.67 -1.46 2.15
N CYS A 8 5.15 -2.66 2.51
CA CYS A 8 5.40 -3.75 1.56
C CYS A 8 4.12 -4.22 0.87
N TYR A 9 3.04 -4.39 1.63
CA TYR A 9 1.74 -4.77 1.09
C TYR A 9 1.25 -3.78 0.02
N ILE A 10 1.24 -2.49 0.37
CA ILE A 10 0.81 -1.42 -0.54
C ILE A 10 1.73 -1.36 -1.75
N LYS A 11 3.05 -1.58 -1.60
CA LYS A 11 4.02 -1.65 -2.72
C LYS A 11 3.64 -2.75 -3.72
N VAL A 12 3.46 -3.98 -3.24
CA VAL A 12 3.14 -5.14 -4.09
C VAL A 12 1.82 -4.92 -4.84
N TYR A 13 0.76 -4.53 -4.14
CA TYR A 13 -0.55 -4.33 -4.76
C TYR A 13 -0.56 -3.15 -5.74
N THR A 14 0.22 -2.10 -5.46
CA THR A 14 0.41 -1.00 -6.41
C THR A 14 1.11 -1.46 -7.68
N ALA A 15 2.13 -2.32 -7.56
CA ALA A 15 2.84 -2.92 -8.70
C ALA A 15 1.93 -3.84 -9.53
N LEU A 16 0.94 -4.48 -8.90
CA LEU A 16 -0.13 -5.24 -9.56
C LEU A 16 -1.25 -4.36 -10.14
N HIS A 17 -1.05 -3.03 -10.20
CA HIS A 17 -2.02 -2.05 -10.69
C HIS A 17 -3.36 -2.04 -9.93
N ILE A 18 -3.41 -2.55 -8.69
CA ILE A 18 -4.60 -2.48 -7.85
C ILE A 18 -4.81 -1.03 -7.39
N VAL A 19 -6.06 -0.58 -7.41
CA VAL A 19 -6.41 0.79 -7.04
C VAL A 19 -6.32 0.99 -5.51
N PRO A 20 -5.85 2.15 -5.02
CA PRO A 20 -5.60 2.37 -3.59
C PRO A 20 -6.81 2.15 -2.67
N ILE A 21 -8.03 2.39 -3.18
CA ILE A 21 -9.26 2.18 -2.40
C ILE A 21 -9.51 0.70 -2.10
N VAL A 22 -9.15 -0.20 -3.03
CA VAL A 22 -9.29 -1.65 -2.84
C VAL A 22 -8.27 -2.12 -1.81
N ILE A 23 -7.01 -1.67 -1.93
CA ILE A 23 -5.93 -1.98 -0.98
C ILE A 23 -6.32 -1.55 0.44
N HIS A 24 -6.85 -0.33 0.59
CA HIS A 24 -7.33 0.19 1.87
C HIS A 24 -8.43 -0.67 2.48
N ASN A 25 -9.44 -1.04 1.68
CA ASN A 25 -10.57 -1.82 2.18
C ASN A 25 -10.14 -3.23 2.63
N GLU A 26 -9.21 -3.85 1.92
CA GLU A 26 -8.65 -5.15 2.30
C GLU A 26 -7.85 -5.05 3.61
N LEU A 27 -7.01 -4.02 3.75
CA LEU A 27 -6.27 -3.77 4.98
C LEU A 27 -7.21 -3.48 6.17
N HIS A 28 -8.24 -2.65 5.99
CA HIS A 28 -9.22 -2.39 7.05
C HIS A 28 -10.07 -3.62 7.40
N THR A 29 -10.35 -4.49 6.43
CA THR A 29 -11.08 -5.75 6.71
C THR A 29 -10.24 -6.71 7.54
N GLY A 30 -8.92 -6.74 7.33
CA GLY A 30 -8.01 -7.64 8.07
C GLY A 30 -7.49 -7.07 9.39
N PHE A 31 -7.35 -5.76 9.50
CA PHE A 31 -6.61 -5.10 10.59
C PHE A 31 -7.34 -3.96 11.29
N ASP A 32 -8.57 -3.64 10.85
CA ASP A 32 -9.43 -2.61 11.46
C ASP A 32 -8.67 -1.28 11.70
N ASP A 33 -8.71 -0.74 12.92
CA ASP A 33 -8.02 0.49 13.33
C ASP A 33 -6.48 0.45 13.24
N GLU A 34 -5.85 -0.74 13.11
CA GLU A 34 -4.41 -0.83 12.88
C GLU A 34 -4.02 -0.51 11.42
N ALA A 35 -4.98 -0.53 10.49
CA ALA A 35 -4.73 -0.27 9.08
C ALA A 35 -4.36 1.20 8.82
N PRO A 36 -3.48 1.48 7.83
CA PRO A 36 -3.21 2.85 7.43
C PRO A 36 -4.46 3.52 6.85
N PRO A 37 -4.71 4.81 7.16
CA PRO A 37 -5.84 5.52 6.60
C PRO A 37 -5.70 5.63 5.08
N LEU A 38 -6.83 5.71 4.37
CA LEU A 38 -6.88 5.77 2.89
C LEU A 38 -5.91 6.81 2.29
N ARG A 39 -5.76 7.98 2.92
CA ARG A 39 -4.83 9.03 2.46
C ARG A 39 -3.38 8.54 2.44
N THR A 40 -2.97 7.73 3.43
CA THR A 40 -1.63 7.12 3.48
C THR A 40 -1.46 6.10 2.37
N VAL A 41 -2.46 5.23 2.17
CA VAL A 41 -2.46 4.23 1.09
C VAL A 41 -2.33 4.90 -0.28
N GLN A 42 -3.11 5.96 -0.53
CA GLN A 42 -3.04 6.74 -1.76
C GLN A 42 -1.67 7.40 -1.97
N ARG A 43 -1.12 8.03 -0.93
CA ARG A 43 0.20 8.69 -1.00
C ARG A 43 1.29 7.69 -1.33
N TRP A 44 1.30 6.54 -0.66
CA TRP A 44 2.30 5.50 -0.90
C TRP A 44 2.11 4.85 -2.26
N SER A 45 0.88 4.53 -2.67
CA SER A 45 0.61 3.97 -4.01
C SER A 45 1.06 4.94 -5.12
N LYS A 46 0.82 6.24 -4.94
CA LYS A 46 1.33 7.26 -5.87
C LYS A 46 2.86 7.27 -5.89
N TRP A 47 3.49 7.30 -4.72
CA TRP A 47 4.95 7.27 -4.60
C TRP A 47 5.56 6.03 -5.26
N PHE A 48 5.04 4.83 -4.99
CA PHE A 48 5.54 3.59 -5.60
C PHE A 48 5.36 3.56 -7.13
N ARG A 49 4.27 4.12 -7.63
CA ARG A 49 4.02 4.22 -9.09
C ARG A 49 4.96 5.22 -9.76
N GLU A 50 5.24 6.35 -9.10
CA GLU A 50 6.13 7.39 -9.61
C GLU A 50 7.62 7.01 -9.46
N SER A 51 7.97 6.27 -8.43
CA SER A 51 9.32 5.71 -8.21
C SER A 51 9.59 4.42 -9.01
N GLY A 52 8.72 4.05 -9.95
CA GLY A 52 8.74 2.75 -10.61
C GLY A 52 10.01 2.43 -11.40
N GLY A 53 10.92 1.63 -10.84
CA GLY A 53 11.95 0.97 -11.65
C GLY A 53 13.14 0.35 -10.93
N GLU A 54 13.58 0.83 -9.77
CA GLU A 54 14.72 0.23 -9.06
C GLU A 54 14.23 -0.78 -8.03
N VAL A 55 13.98 -1.99 -8.52
CA VAL A 55 14.15 -3.21 -7.73
C VAL A 55 15.63 -3.54 -7.83
N GLU A 56 16.45 -3.06 -6.91
CA GLU A 56 17.70 -3.76 -6.62
C GLU A 56 17.33 -5.05 -5.88
N ASP A 57 17.78 -6.16 -6.48
CA ASP A 57 17.62 -7.56 -6.06
C ASP A 57 18.29 -7.83 -4.70
#